data_AF-A0AA39U226-F1
#
_entry.id   AF-A0AA39U226-F1
#
_cell.length_a   1.000
_cell.length_b   1.000
_cell.length_c   1.000
_cell.angle_alpha   90.00
_cell.angle_beta   90.00
_cell.angle_gamma   90.00
#
_symmetry.space_group_name_H-M   'P 1'
#
loop_
_entity.id
_entity.type
_entity.pdbx_description
1 polymer ?
#
loop_
_entity_poly.entity_id
_entity_poly.type
_entity_poly.pdbx_seq_one_letter_code
_entity_poly.pdbx_strand_id
1 'polypeptide(L)'
;MGEVVHVAVAFLVIVFIFRWATTPDKGSSDALGFRPKKVTQEMVDAVTAVFPDIPPDNARYDLLKTGSVEQTTNNILERGFLDAPPAAYYTVFPRHAPAPAPPPAPTLTPPPPEKETLISRYSLHDRLATEPSIPESEVGGKAVWEDSPQKREASLKERKAKMILAARQRLLAKESS
;
A
#
# COMPACT_ATOMS: atom_id res chain seq x y z
N MET A 1 57.56 16.39 35.14
CA MET A 1 56.66 15.23 35.37
C MET A 1 55.19 15.61 35.36
N GLY A 2 54.75 16.70 36.02
CA GLY A 2 53.32 17.08 36.06
C GLY A 2 52.68 17.43 34.71
N GLU A 3 53.40 18.08 33.81
CA GLU A 3 52.87 18.48 32.49
C GLU A 3 52.54 17.28 31.58
N VAL A 4 53.39 16.24 31.60
CA VAL A 4 53.15 14.99 30.87
C VAL A 4 51.91 14.26 31.40
N VAL A 5 51.65 14.36 32.72
CA VAL A 5 50.45 13.78 33.35
C VAL A 5 49.20 14.53 32.90
N HIS A 6 49.23 15.87 32.84
CA HIS A 6 48.10 16.65 32.36
C HIS A 6 47.78 16.39 30.89
N VAL A 7 48.79 16.27 30.02
CA VAL A 7 48.60 15.93 28.61
C VAL A 7 48.01 14.52 28.44
N ALA A 8 48.48 13.54 29.22
CA ALA A 8 47.95 12.18 29.18
C ALA A 8 46.49 12.11 29.65
N VAL A 9 46.13 12.85 30.71
CA VAL A 9 44.76 12.94 31.22
C VAL A 9 43.85 13.62 30.20
N ALA A 10 44.28 14.72 29.59
CA ALA A 10 43.51 15.41 28.54
C ALA A 10 43.26 14.49 27.34
N PHE A 11 44.26 13.71 26.92
CA PHE A 11 44.13 12.75 25.82
C PHE A 11 43.13 11.63 26.16
N LEU A 12 43.15 11.10 27.39
CA LEU A 12 42.19 10.10 27.83
C LEU A 12 40.75 10.64 27.87
N VAL A 13 40.56 11.88 28.32
CA VAL A 13 39.23 12.52 28.33
C VAL A 13 38.74 12.73 26.91
N ILE A 14 39.59 13.19 25.99
CA ILE A 14 39.24 13.35 24.57
C ILE A 14 38.87 11.99 23.96
N VAL A 15 39.66 10.94 24.20
CA VAL A 15 39.36 9.58 23.72
C VAL A 15 38.05 9.06 24.33
N PHE A 16 37.77 9.36 25.60
CA PHE A 16 36.53 8.94 26.25
C PHE A 16 35.31 9.66 25.67
N ILE A 17 35.42 10.96 25.41
CA ILE A 17 34.37 11.76 24.74
C ILE A 17 34.20 11.30 23.30
N PHE A 18 35.29 11.05 22.56
CA PHE A 18 35.20 10.53 21.20
C PHE A 18 34.58 9.14 21.18
N ARG A 19 34.92 8.26 22.13
CA ARG A 19 34.36 6.92 22.22
C ARG A 19 32.88 6.94 22.63
N TRP A 20 32.48 7.87 23.49
CA TRP A 20 31.09 8.11 23.82
C TRP A 20 30.32 8.68 22.62
N ALA A 21 30.88 9.67 21.91
CA ALA A 21 30.28 10.30 20.74
C ALA A 21 30.22 9.41 19.50
N THR A 22 31.10 8.39 19.40
CA THR A 22 31.13 7.43 18.29
C THR A 22 30.47 6.09 18.61
N THR A 23 29.80 5.95 19.75
CA THR A 23 29.06 4.71 20.05
C THR A 23 27.84 4.62 19.12
N PRO A 24 27.77 3.62 18.23
CA PRO A 24 26.64 3.49 17.31
C PRO A 24 25.36 3.13 18.09
N ASP A 25 24.22 3.67 17.63
CA ASP A 25 22.89 3.48 18.21
C ASP A 25 22.53 2.00 18.36
N LYS A 26 22.79 1.42 19.54
CA LYS A 26 22.42 0.04 19.89
C LYS A 26 20.92 -0.16 20.11
N GLY A 27 20.14 0.92 20.21
CA GLY A 27 18.72 0.86 20.57
C GLY A 27 17.84 0.12 19.55
N SER A 28 18.08 0.31 18.25
CA SER A 28 17.19 -0.24 17.22
C SER A 28 17.42 -1.73 16.96
N SER A 29 18.65 -2.22 17.14
CA SER A 29 18.97 -3.65 16.99
C SER A 29 18.49 -4.49 18.17
N ASP A 30 18.48 -3.92 19.37
CA ASP A 30 18.00 -4.61 20.58
C ASP A 30 16.47 -4.72 20.60
N ALA A 31 15.79 -3.66 20.15
CA ALA A 31 14.32 -3.66 20.03
C ALA A 31 13.81 -4.64 18.95
N LEU A 32 14.48 -4.73 17.80
CA LEU A 32 13.99 -5.52 16.66
C LEU A 32 14.51 -6.97 16.66
N GLY A 33 15.50 -7.31 17.49
CA GLY A 33 16.10 -8.66 17.54
C GLY A 33 16.93 -9.05 16.31
N PHE A 34 17.10 -8.13 15.36
CA PHE A 34 17.99 -8.26 14.21
C PHE A 34 18.64 -6.91 13.90
N ARG A 35 19.74 -6.93 13.13
CA ARG A 35 20.41 -5.70 12.73
C ARG A 35 19.63 -5.04 11.58
N PRO A 36 18.95 -3.89 11.80
CA PRO A 36 18.16 -3.26 10.75
C PRO A 36 19.08 -2.80 9.63
N LYS A 37 18.71 -3.13 8.38
CA LYS A 37 19.39 -2.62 7.18
C LYS A 37 18.92 -1.18 6.89
N LYS A 38 19.69 -0.45 6.08
CA LYS A 38 19.32 0.91 5.68
C LYS A 38 18.09 0.85 4.78
N VAL A 39 16.97 1.40 5.25
CA VAL A 39 15.72 1.49 4.50
C VAL A 39 15.41 2.96 4.28
N THR A 40 15.22 3.35 3.02
CA THR A 40 14.76 4.70 2.65
C THR A 40 13.25 4.69 2.41
N GLN A 41 12.62 5.87 2.50
CA GLN A 41 11.19 6.02 2.24
C GLN A 41 10.84 5.63 0.79
N GLU A 42 11.70 6.00 -0.16
CA GLU A 42 11.61 5.63 -1.59
C GLU A 42 11.45 4.11 -1.81
N MET A 43 12.16 3.29 -1.02
CA MET A 43 12.06 1.83 -1.13
C MET A 43 10.68 1.33 -0.68
N VAL A 44 10.12 1.94 0.37
CA VAL A 44 8.77 1.61 0.87
C VAL A 44 7.71 2.06 -0.13
N ASP A 45 7.86 3.24 -0.70
CA ASP A 45 6.94 3.80 -1.68
C ASP A 45 6.93 2.97 -2.97
N ALA A 46 8.11 2.51 -3.43
CA ALA A 46 8.22 1.60 -4.57
C ALA A 46 7.48 0.27 -4.34
N VAL A 47 7.63 -0.35 -3.16
CA VAL A 47 6.90 -1.59 -2.82
C VAL A 47 5.39 -1.32 -2.75
N THR A 48 4.98 -0.21 -2.16
CA THR A 48 3.56 0.17 -2.01
C THR A 48 2.92 0.48 -3.37
N ALA A 49 3.67 1.03 -4.32
CA ALA A 49 3.19 1.29 -5.67
C ALA A 49 2.90 0.00 -6.45
N VAL A 50 3.69 -1.06 -6.24
CA VAL A 50 3.47 -2.38 -6.86
C VAL A 50 2.38 -3.16 -6.13
N PHE A 51 2.33 -3.05 -4.80
CA PHE A 51 1.43 -3.82 -3.93
C PHE A 51 0.61 -2.88 -3.03
N PRO A 52 -0.47 -2.27 -3.55
CA PRO A 52 -1.30 -1.36 -2.77
C PRO A 52 -2.09 -2.05 -1.64
N ASP A 53 -2.28 -3.37 -1.73
CA ASP A 53 -2.96 -4.17 -0.71
C ASP A 53 -2.07 -4.45 0.52
N ILE A 54 -0.76 -4.24 0.41
CA ILE A 54 0.19 -4.47 1.49
C ILE A 54 0.39 -3.18 2.30
N PRO A 55 0.22 -3.21 3.64
CA PRO A 55 0.41 -2.04 4.46
C PRO A 55 1.90 -1.60 4.48
N PRO A 56 2.16 -0.28 4.46
CA PRO A 56 3.52 0.26 4.36
C PRO A 56 4.42 -0.12 5.54
N ASP A 57 3.82 -0.33 6.74
CA ASP A 57 4.54 -0.77 7.93
C ASP A 57 5.12 -2.19 7.76
N ASN A 58 4.37 -3.10 7.13
CA ASN A 58 4.83 -4.47 6.91
C ASN A 58 5.91 -4.49 5.82
N ALA A 59 5.73 -3.70 4.76
CA ALA A 59 6.75 -3.52 3.72
C ALA A 59 8.06 -3.00 4.31
N ARG A 60 7.98 -1.96 5.15
CA ARG A 60 9.15 -1.41 5.85
C ARG A 60 9.80 -2.44 6.78
N TYR A 61 9.02 -3.23 7.51
CA TYR A 61 9.54 -4.26 8.39
C TYR A 61 10.30 -5.36 7.63
N ASP A 62 9.77 -5.83 6.50
CA ASP A 62 10.47 -6.82 5.67
C ASP A 62 11.72 -6.20 4.99
N LEU A 63 11.64 -4.96 4.53
CA LEU A 63 12.79 -4.20 4.03
C LEU A 63 13.89 -4.03 5.07
N LEU A 64 13.56 -3.90 6.36
CA LEU A 64 14.58 -3.85 7.43
C LEU A 64 15.34 -5.19 7.56
N LYS A 65 14.69 -6.32 7.24
CA LYS A 65 15.30 -7.66 7.25
C LYS A 65 16.08 -7.94 5.95
N THR A 66 15.47 -7.72 4.79
CA THR A 66 16.05 -8.03 3.47
C THR A 66 17.03 -6.96 3.00
N GLY A 67 16.68 -5.68 3.17
CA GLY A 67 17.45 -4.53 2.71
C GLY A 67 17.39 -4.29 1.21
N SER A 68 16.51 -4.99 0.48
CA SER A 68 16.32 -4.82 -0.96
C SER A 68 14.84 -4.88 -1.32
N VAL A 69 14.43 -3.96 -2.19
CA VAL A 69 13.07 -3.92 -2.76
C VAL A 69 12.80 -5.20 -3.56
N GLU A 70 13.77 -5.67 -4.34
CA GLU A 70 13.61 -6.87 -5.18
C GLU A 70 13.36 -8.14 -4.35
N GLN A 71 14.11 -8.31 -3.26
CA GLN A 71 13.94 -9.45 -2.36
C GLN A 71 12.59 -9.39 -1.62
N THR A 72 12.19 -8.18 -1.20
CA THR A 72 10.89 -7.96 -0.56
C THR A 72 9.76 -8.28 -1.52
N THR A 73 9.84 -7.78 -2.77
CA THR A 73 8.90 -8.09 -3.84
C THR A 73 8.83 -9.59 -4.11
N ASN A 74 9.96 -10.30 -4.20
CA ASN A 74 9.95 -11.74 -4.41
C ASN A 74 9.31 -12.48 -3.22
N ASN A 75 9.60 -12.08 -1.98
CA ASN A 75 8.93 -12.62 -0.79
C ASN A 75 7.41 -12.42 -0.84
N ILE A 76 6.95 -11.23 -1.26
CA ILE A 76 5.52 -10.92 -1.43
C ILE A 76 4.90 -11.83 -2.49
N LEU A 77 5.58 -12.05 -3.61
CA LEU A 77 5.09 -12.92 -4.68
C LEU A 77 5.05 -14.40 -4.28
N GLU A 78 6.06 -14.88 -3.55
CA GLU A 78 6.15 -16.27 -3.09
C GLU A 78 5.14 -16.58 -1.98
N ARG A 79 4.94 -15.65 -1.03
CA ARG A 79 4.11 -15.87 0.15
C ARG A 79 2.70 -15.31 0.03
N GLY A 80 2.50 -14.30 -0.83
CA GLY A 80 1.25 -13.55 -0.96
C GLY A 80 0.96 -12.57 0.18
N PHE A 81 1.78 -12.55 1.23
CA PHE A 81 1.63 -11.66 2.38
C PHE A 81 2.99 -11.38 3.05
N LEU A 82 3.05 -10.29 3.81
CA LEU A 82 4.20 -9.94 4.64
C LEU A 82 3.92 -10.18 6.11
N ASP A 83 4.97 -10.56 6.83
CA ASP A 83 4.94 -10.80 8.27
C ASP A 83 4.56 -9.52 9.02
N ALA A 84 3.67 -9.66 10.00
CA ALA A 84 3.19 -8.52 10.76
C ALA A 84 4.32 -7.98 11.66
N PRO A 85 4.57 -6.66 11.67
CA PRO A 85 5.61 -6.08 12.51
C PRO A 85 5.29 -6.31 14.00
N PRO A 86 6.27 -6.78 14.81
CA PRO A 86 6.09 -7.01 16.23
C PRO A 86 5.89 -5.69 16.99
N ALA A 87 5.35 -5.74 18.21
CA ALA A 87 5.11 -4.54 19.02
C ALA A 87 6.37 -3.66 19.22
N ALA A 88 7.55 -4.28 19.26
CA ALA A 88 8.83 -3.58 19.37
C ALA A 88 9.22 -2.79 18.11
N TYR A 89 8.62 -3.06 16.95
CA TYR A 89 8.79 -2.22 15.77
C TYR A 89 8.22 -0.82 15.99
N TYR A 90 7.07 -0.71 16.65
CA TYR A 90 6.38 0.55 16.89
C TYR A 90 7.05 1.44 17.94
N THR A 91 8.01 0.92 18.72
CA THR A 91 8.82 1.75 19.62
C THR A 91 9.89 2.51 18.86
N VAL A 92 10.44 1.92 17.78
CA VAL A 92 11.45 2.53 16.91
C VAL A 92 10.79 3.40 15.83
N PHE A 93 9.68 2.93 15.30
CA PHE A 93 8.89 3.63 14.28
C PHE A 93 7.48 3.88 14.81
N PRO A 94 7.27 4.97 15.57
CA PRO A 94 5.95 5.31 16.04
C PRO A 94 5.06 5.50 14.83
N ARG A 95 3.94 4.75 14.79
CA ARG A 95 2.85 5.08 13.87
C ARG A 95 2.48 6.53 14.15
N HIS A 96 2.42 7.34 13.11
CA HIS A 96 1.76 8.62 13.22
C HIS A 96 0.30 8.29 13.55
N ALA A 97 -0.03 8.28 14.84
CA ALA A 97 -1.41 8.22 15.26
C ALA A 97 -2.10 9.40 14.57
N PRO A 98 -3.28 9.23 13.97
CA PRO A 98 -4.09 10.39 13.64
C PRO A 98 -4.16 11.23 14.93
N ALA A 99 -3.85 12.52 14.81
CA ALA A 99 -3.90 13.46 15.94
C ALA A 99 -5.17 13.20 16.77
N PRO A 100 -5.11 13.24 18.11
CA PRO A 100 -6.27 12.99 18.95
C PRO A 100 -7.43 13.85 18.44
N ALA A 101 -8.44 13.18 17.91
CA ALA A 101 -9.61 13.85 17.40
C ALA A 101 -10.21 14.70 18.53
N PRO A 102 -10.61 15.96 18.27
CA PRO A 102 -11.38 16.72 19.24
C PRO A 102 -12.61 15.92 19.68
N PRO A 103 -13.13 16.14 20.91
CA PRO A 103 -14.26 15.40 21.44
C PRO A 103 -15.42 15.40 20.41
N PRO A 104 -16.18 14.31 20.31
CA PRO A 104 -17.19 14.16 19.27
C PRO A 104 -18.22 15.28 19.40
N ALA A 105 -18.18 16.23 18.47
CA ALA A 105 -19.33 17.05 18.18
C ALA A 105 -20.44 16.11 17.68
N PRO A 106 -21.72 16.35 18.00
CA PRO A 106 -22.82 15.56 17.47
C PRO A 106 -22.78 15.65 15.94
N THR A 107 -22.32 14.58 15.31
CA THR A 107 -22.33 14.42 13.86
C THR A 107 -23.77 14.19 13.45
N LEU A 108 -24.37 15.22 12.87
CA LEU A 108 -25.49 15.04 11.96
C LEU A 108 -25.00 14.07 10.88
N THR A 109 -25.54 12.85 10.90
CA THR A 109 -25.30 11.85 9.87
C THR A 109 -25.60 12.48 8.52
N PRO A 110 -24.61 12.68 7.63
CA PRO A 110 -24.93 13.03 6.26
C PRO A 110 -25.75 11.86 5.68
N PRO A 111 -26.80 12.13 4.88
CA PRO A 111 -27.60 11.08 4.28
C PRO A 111 -26.69 10.11 3.51
N PRO A 112 -27.01 8.80 3.51
CA PRO A 112 -26.23 7.83 2.74
C PRO A 112 -26.11 8.35 1.30
N PRO A 113 -24.90 8.37 0.70
CA PRO A 113 -24.78 8.73 -0.70
C PRO A 113 -25.71 7.80 -1.48
N GLU A 114 -26.59 8.39 -2.29
CA GLU A 114 -27.45 7.65 -3.20
C GLU A 114 -26.55 6.67 -3.96
N LYS A 115 -26.93 5.39 -3.97
CA LYS A 115 -26.12 4.33 -4.57
C LYS A 115 -25.97 4.63 -6.05
N GLU A 116 -24.86 5.25 -6.43
CA GLU A 116 -24.56 5.60 -7.81
C GLU A 116 -24.60 4.31 -8.64
N THR A 117 -25.52 4.24 -9.60
CA THR A 117 -25.67 3.04 -10.42
C THR A 117 -24.47 2.90 -11.33
N LEU A 118 -24.07 1.66 -11.66
CA LEU A 118 -22.99 1.41 -12.63
C LEU A 118 -23.27 2.07 -13.99
N ILE A 119 -24.54 2.31 -14.32
CA ILE A 119 -24.98 2.94 -15.55
C ILE A 119 -24.68 4.44 -15.53
N SER A 120 -24.88 5.08 -14.38
CA SER A 120 -24.47 6.47 -14.13
C SER A 120 -22.95 6.60 -14.16
N ARG A 121 -22.23 5.70 -13.49
CA ARG A 121 -20.75 5.72 -13.43
C ARG A 121 -20.07 5.60 -14.78
N TYR A 122 -20.65 4.79 -15.69
CA TYR A 122 -20.10 4.53 -17.02
C TYR A 122 -20.86 5.26 -18.14
N SER A 123 -21.75 6.20 -17.80
CA SER A 123 -22.56 6.97 -18.77
C SER A 123 -23.24 6.08 -19.82
N LEU A 124 -23.83 4.95 -19.42
CA LEU A 124 -24.39 3.94 -20.33
C LEU A 124 -25.87 4.18 -20.71
N HIS A 125 -26.42 5.36 -20.40
CA HIS A 125 -27.82 5.71 -20.65
C HIS A 125 -28.18 5.66 -22.14
N ASP A 126 -27.34 6.21 -23.01
CA ASP A 126 -27.58 6.25 -24.47
C ASP A 126 -27.56 4.87 -25.11
N ARG A 127 -26.72 3.98 -24.59
CA ARG A 127 -26.62 2.59 -25.06
C ARG A 127 -27.82 1.76 -24.65
N LEU A 128 -28.40 2.04 -23.48
CA LEU A 128 -29.62 1.40 -23.02
C LEU A 128 -30.82 1.75 -23.91
N ALA A 129 -30.89 2.98 -24.40
CA ALA A 129 -31.94 3.42 -25.33
C ALA A 129 -31.80 2.77 -26.72
N THR A 130 -30.56 2.55 -27.17
CA THR A 130 -30.27 2.03 -28.51
C THR A 130 -30.35 0.51 -28.60
N GLU A 131 -29.90 -0.23 -27.57
CA GLU A 131 -29.76 -1.69 -27.64
C GLU A 131 -30.18 -2.37 -26.32
N PRO A 132 -31.49 -2.63 -26.14
CA PRO A 132 -32.02 -3.12 -24.86
C PRO A 132 -31.86 -4.63 -24.64
N SER A 133 -31.43 -5.42 -25.63
CA SER A 133 -31.28 -6.89 -25.52
C SER A 133 -29.95 -7.35 -26.12
N ILE A 134 -28.96 -7.64 -25.27
CA ILE A 134 -27.66 -8.17 -25.72
C ILE A 134 -27.71 -9.68 -25.51
N PRO A 135 -27.55 -10.50 -26.56
CA PRO A 135 -27.60 -11.96 -26.42
C PRO A 135 -26.44 -12.44 -25.54
N GLU A 136 -26.75 -13.36 -24.64
CA GLU A 136 -25.81 -13.90 -23.63
C GLU A 136 -24.56 -14.54 -24.26
N SER A 137 -24.65 -14.98 -25.51
CA SER A 137 -23.53 -15.50 -26.30
C SER A 137 -22.43 -14.47 -26.61
N GLU A 138 -22.73 -13.16 -26.59
CA GLU A 138 -21.74 -12.09 -26.76
C GLU A 138 -21.14 -11.61 -25.43
N VAL A 139 -21.76 -11.98 -24.30
CA VAL A 139 -21.34 -11.57 -22.97
C VAL A 139 -20.18 -12.46 -22.52
N GLY A 140 -18.97 -12.07 -22.91
CA GLY A 140 -17.75 -12.77 -22.50
C GLY A 140 -17.09 -13.62 -23.58
N GLY A 141 -17.41 -13.38 -24.86
CA GLY A 141 -16.72 -13.97 -26.00
C GLY A 141 -15.19 -13.85 -25.95
N LYS A 142 -14.51 -14.69 -26.74
CA LYS A 142 -13.05 -14.90 -26.77
C LYS A 142 -12.31 -13.56 -26.69
N ALA A 143 -11.53 -13.36 -25.63
CA ALA A 143 -10.76 -12.15 -25.42
C ALA A 143 -9.68 -12.06 -26.52
N VAL A 144 -9.89 -11.22 -27.53
CA VAL A 144 -8.85 -10.86 -28.49
C VAL A 144 -8.05 -9.74 -27.87
N TRP A 145 -6.77 -9.99 -27.65
CA TRP A 145 -5.85 -9.01 -27.11
C TRP A 145 -5.39 -8.11 -28.26
N GLU A 146 -5.86 -6.88 -28.27
CA GLU A 146 -5.52 -5.90 -29.31
C GLU A 146 -4.04 -5.52 -29.24
N ASP A 147 -3.39 -5.28 -30.40
CA ASP A 147 -1.95 -5.00 -30.48
C ASP A 147 -1.57 -3.61 -29.95
N SER A 148 -2.47 -2.62 -30.06
CA SER A 148 -2.22 -1.26 -29.56
C SER A 148 -2.88 -0.98 -28.21
N PRO A 149 -2.23 -0.22 -27.31
CA PRO A 149 -2.77 0.05 -25.98
C PRO A 149 -4.11 0.79 -26.04
N GLN A 150 -4.29 1.73 -26.97
CA GLN A 150 -5.54 2.48 -27.14
C GLN A 150 -6.70 1.57 -27.58
N LYS A 151 -6.45 0.63 -28.51
CA LYS A 151 -7.48 -0.33 -28.96
C LYS A 151 -7.83 -1.30 -27.84
N ARG A 152 -6.84 -1.71 -27.03
CA ARG A 152 -7.07 -2.58 -25.86
C ARG A 152 -7.91 -1.88 -24.80
N GLU A 153 -7.65 -0.62 -24.50
CA GLU A 153 -8.48 0.14 -23.57
C GLU A 153 -9.92 0.27 -24.08
N ALA A 154 -10.10 0.57 -25.38
CA ALA A 154 -11.42 0.65 -26.00
C ALA A 154 -12.17 -0.69 -25.90
N SER A 155 -11.54 -1.80 -26.28
CA SER A 155 -12.16 -3.13 -26.24
C SER A 155 -12.53 -3.56 -24.81
N LEU A 156 -11.70 -3.24 -23.82
CA LEU A 156 -12.00 -3.50 -22.42
C LEU A 156 -13.17 -2.66 -21.91
N LYS A 157 -13.26 -1.37 -22.30
CA LYS A 157 -14.39 -0.49 -21.94
C LYS A 157 -15.69 -1.01 -22.56
N GLU A 158 -15.68 -1.40 -23.82
CA GLU A 158 -16.85 -1.96 -24.50
C GLU A 158 -17.33 -3.26 -23.85
N ARG A 159 -16.40 -4.16 -23.51
CA ARG A 159 -16.74 -5.42 -22.84
C ARG A 159 -17.34 -5.18 -21.45
N LYS A 160 -16.80 -4.24 -20.67
CA LYS A 160 -17.36 -3.83 -19.38
C LYS A 160 -18.79 -3.28 -19.55
N ALA A 161 -19.01 -2.41 -20.54
CA ALA A 161 -20.33 -1.87 -20.85
C ALA A 161 -21.34 -2.99 -21.18
N LYS A 162 -20.98 -3.93 -22.07
CA LYS A 162 -21.84 -5.08 -22.42
C LYS A 162 -22.18 -5.92 -21.19
N MET A 163 -21.20 -6.18 -20.33
CA MET A 163 -21.40 -6.96 -19.10
C MET A 163 -22.37 -6.27 -18.12
N ILE A 164 -22.24 -4.96 -17.93
CA ILE A 164 -23.12 -4.18 -17.03
C ILE A 164 -24.57 -4.21 -17.53
N LEU A 165 -24.79 -4.05 -18.84
CA LEU A 165 -26.12 -4.10 -19.44
C LEU A 165 -26.75 -5.49 -19.30
N ALA A 166 -26.00 -6.56 -19.58
CA ALA A 166 -26.46 -7.93 -19.41
C ALA A 166 -26.78 -8.26 -17.93
N ALA A 167 -25.94 -7.81 -16.99
CA ALA A 167 -26.19 -8.00 -15.57
C ALA A 167 -27.49 -7.31 -15.11
N ARG A 168 -27.78 -6.10 -15.63
CA ARG A 168 -29.06 -5.42 -15.37
C ARG A 168 -30.24 -6.22 -15.91
N GLN A 169 -30.15 -6.74 -17.13
CA GLN A 169 -31.21 -7.56 -17.72
C GLN A 169 -31.50 -8.80 -16.87
N ARG A 170 -30.45 -9.49 -16.40
CA ARG A 170 -30.60 -10.64 -15.49
C ARG A 170 -31.25 -10.27 -14.16
N LEU A 171 -30.92 -9.10 -13.60
CA LEU A 171 -31.54 -8.60 -12.37
C LEU A 171 -33.04 -8.36 -12.60
N LEU A 172 -33.40 -7.64 -13.66
CA LEU A 172 -34.80 -7.36 -14.00
C LEU A 172 -35.61 -8.64 -14.25
N ALA A 173 -35.03 -9.60 -14.97
CA ALA A 173 -35.66 -10.90 -15.22
C ALA A 173 -35.92 -11.68 -13.91
N LYS A 174 -34.99 -11.58 -12.95
CA LYS A 174 -35.12 -12.21 -11.63
C LYS A 174 -36.13 -11.50 -10.73
N GLU A 175 -36.30 -10.19 -10.86
CA GLU A 175 -37.34 -9.44 -10.12
C GLU A 175 -38.74 -9.68 -10.69
N SER A 176 -38.86 -9.97 -11.99
CA SER A 176 -40.14 -10.29 -12.62
C SER A 176 -40.58 -11.76 -12.49
N SER A 177 -39.72 -12.63 -11.96
CA SER A 177 -39.97 -14.07 -11.80
C SER A 177 -40.21 -14.45 -10.35
#